data_AF-A0A9E1RPZ1-F1
#
_entry.id   AF-A0A9E1RPZ1-F1
#
_cell.length_a   1.000
_cell.length_b   1.000
_cell.length_c   1.000
_cell.angle_alpha   90.00
_cell.angle_beta   90.00
_cell.angle_gamma   90.00
#
_symmetry.space_group_name_H-M   'P 1'
#
loop_
_entity.id
_entity.type
_entity.pdbx_description
1 polymer ?
#
loop_
_entity_poly.entity_id
_entity_poly.type
_entity_poly.pdbx_seq_one_letter_code
_entity_poly.pdbx_strand_id
1 'polypeptide(L)' 'GVDVSVVLNHDDSESTIAAELHPGVFVRSVYFKDPDGIVLEFAAWTKTFGPEDVLHPPARANGERAQPVRT' A
#
# COMPACT_ATOMS: atom_id res chain seq x y z
N GLY A 1 4.15 24.11 8.96
CA GLY A 1 3.86 22.68 8.78
C GLY A 1 3.27 22.46 7.41
N VAL A 2 2.92 21.22 7.05
CA VAL A 2 2.20 20.88 5.82
C VAL A 2 0.86 20.29 6.25
N ASP A 3 -0.23 20.65 5.56
CA ASP A 3 -1.55 20.06 5.81
C ASP A 3 -1.58 18.63 5.28
N VAL A 4 -2.03 17.70 6.11
CA VAL A 4 -2.00 16.26 5.84
C VAL A 4 -3.38 15.64 6.04
N SER A 5 -3.63 14.50 5.40
CA SER A 5 -4.76 13.64 5.71
C SER A 5 -4.68 13.07 7.14
N VAL A 6 -5.74 12.39 7.57
CA VAL A 6 -5.61 11.44 8.69
C VAL A 6 -4.56 10.38 8.36
N VAL A 7 -4.02 9.73 9.39
CA VAL A 7 -3.19 8.54 9.19
C VAL A 7 -4.10 7.40 8.74
N LEU A 8 -3.86 6.88 7.55
CA LEU A 8 -4.56 5.71 7.04
C LEU A 8 -3.82 4.43 7.45
N ASN A 9 -4.57 3.41 7.83
CA ASN A 9 -4.05 2.06 8.06
C ASN A 9 -4.52 1.19 6.89
N HIS A 10 -3.60 0.72 6.04
CA HIS A 10 -3.96 -0.13 4.90
C HIS A 10 -3.81 -1.61 5.26
N ASP A 11 -4.82 -2.39 4.91
CA ASP A 11 -4.90 -3.83 5.09
C ASP A 11 -5.49 -4.51 3.84
N ASP A 12 -5.63 -5.84 3.85
CA ASP A 12 -6.15 -6.63 2.73
C ASP A 12 -7.70 -6.67 2.68
N SER A 13 -8.40 -5.79 3.41
CA SER A 13 -9.85 -5.69 3.33
C SER A 13 -10.31 -5.18 1.95
N GLU A 14 -11.57 -5.41 1.58
CA GLU A 14 -12.12 -4.89 0.32
C GLU A 14 -12.02 -3.35 0.21
N SER A 15 -12.13 -2.66 1.35
CA SER A 15 -11.96 -1.20 1.44
C SER A 15 -10.50 -0.75 1.40
N THR A 16 -9.55 -1.68 1.51
CA THR A 16 -8.10 -1.47 1.62
C THR A 16 -7.67 -0.55 2.76
N ILE A 17 -8.57 -0.21 3.68
CA ILE A 17 -8.32 0.64 4.84
C ILE A 17 -9.02 0.09 6.08
N ALA A 18 -8.35 0.18 7.23
CA ALA A 18 -8.85 -0.21 8.54
C ALA A 18 -8.99 1.01 9.47
N ALA A 19 -10.09 1.05 10.22
CA ALA A 19 -10.33 2.11 11.21
C ALA A 19 -9.32 2.05 12.38
N GLU A 20 -9.00 0.85 12.83
CA GLU A 20 -8.12 0.59 13.96
C GLU A 20 -6.88 -0.21 13.52
N LEU A 21 -5.80 -0.08 14.26
CA LEU A 21 -4.58 -0.85 14.00
C LEU A 21 -4.78 -2.32 14.42
N HIS A 22 -4.36 -3.25 13.56
CA HIS A 22 -4.31 -4.68 13.86
C HIS A 22 -3.12 -5.33 13.14
N PRO A 23 -2.75 -6.59 13.45
CA PRO A 23 -1.58 -7.25 12.87
C PRO A 23 -1.59 -7.41 11.33
N GLY A 24 -2.76 -7.26 10.70
CA GLY A 24 -2.93 -7.33 9.25
C GLY A 24 -2.72 -6.00 8.53
N VAL A 25 -2.63 -4.88 9.25
CA VAL A 25 -2.23 -3.60 8.66
C VAL A 25 -0.78 -3.74 8.24
N PHE A 26 -0.49 -3.59 6.95
CA PHE A 26 0.85 -3.77 6.39
C PHE A 26 1.55 -2.44 6.06
N VAL A 27 0.80 -1.36 5.87
CA VAL A 27 1.34 0.00 5.67
C VAL A 27 0.47 1.05 6.32
N ARG A 28 1.10 2.10 6.84
CA ARG A 28 0.42 3.29 7.34
C ARG A 28 0.93 4.52 6.61
N SER A 29 0.03 5.44 6.29
CA SER A 29 0.43 6.62 5.51
C SER A 29 -0.36 7.89 5.80
N VAL A 30 0.23 9.01 5.38
CA VAL A 30 -0.41 10.31 5.27
C VAL A 30 -0.25 10.85 3.86
N TYR A 31 -1.28 11.49 3.35
CA TYR A 31 -1.27 12.17 2.06
C TYR A 31 -1.18 13.68 2.26
N PHE A 32 -0.43 14.34 1.38
CA PHE A 32 -0.26 15.79 1.39
C PHE A 32 0.01 16.31 -0.01
N LYS A 33 -0.08 17.64 -0.19
CA LYS A 33 0.27 18.29 -1.45
C LYS A 33 1.62 19.00 -1.32
N ASP A 34 2.44 18.90 -2.35
CA ASP A 34 3.63 19.73 -2.49
C ASP A 34 3.26 21.15 -3.00
N PRO A 35 4.24 22.08 -3.12
CA PRO A 35 3.97 23.44 -3.61
C PRO A 35 3.38 23.52 -5.02
N ASP A 36 3.61 22.51 -5.87
CA ASP A 36 3.08 22.43 -7.23
C ASP A 36 1.69 21.75 -7.28
N GLY A 37 1.19 21.28 -6.14
CA GLY A 37 -0.12 20.65 -5.99
C GLY A 37 -0.13 19.15 -6.25
N ILE A 38 1.04 18.52 -6.42
CA ILE A 38 1.16 17.06 -6.59
C ILE A 38 0.80 16.38 -5.27
N VAL A 39 -0.08 15.38 -5.34
CA VAL A 39 -0.42 14.55 -4.18
C VAL A 39 0.71 13.56 -3.95
N LEU A 40 1.36 13.69 -2.80
CA LEU A 40 2.41 12.81 -2.32
C LEU A 40 1.90 12.00 -1.13
N GLU A 41 2.52 10.85 -0.92
CA GLU A 41 2.25 9.96 0.20
C GLU A 41 3.53 9.73 0.98
N PHE A 42 3.48 9.92 2.30
CA PHE A 42 4.52 9.39 3.18
C PHE A 42 4.00 8.11 3.84
N ALA A 43 4.60 6.98 3.45
CA ALA A 43 4.18 5.65 3.85
C ALA A 43 5.28 4.92 4.64
N ALA A 44 4.88 4.18 5.67
CA ALA A 44 5.75 3.36 6.48
C ALA A 44 5.18 1.94 6.64
N TRP A 45 5.98 0.94 6.31
CA TRP A 45 5.64 -0.47 6.50
C TRP A 45 5.57 -0.81 7.99
N THR A 46 4.58 -1.60 8.37
CA THR A 46 4.36 -2.08 9.76
C THR A 46 4.81 -3.53 9.94
N LYS A 47 5.13 -4.24 8.85
CA LYS A 47 5.67 -5.60 8.83
C LYS A 47 6.78 -5.74 7.80
N THR A 48 7.55 -6.82 7.93
CA THR A 48 8.43 -7.31 6.86
C THR A 48 7.60 -8.14 5.89
N PHE A 49 7.93 -8.06 4.60
CA PHE A 49 7.26 -8.83 3.55
C PHE A 49 7.99 -10.15 3.25
N GLY A 50 7.22 -11.21 3.07
CA GLY A 50 7.69 -12.54 2.69
C GLY A 50 7.09 -13.03 1.37
N PRO A 51 7.48 -14.22 0.88
CA PRO A 51 6.93 -14.81 -0.34
C PRO A 51 5.40 -14.97 -0.31
N GLU A 52 4.81 -15.15 0.87
CA GLU A 52 3.36 -15.26 1.08
C GLU A 52 2.58 -13.98 0.75
N ASP A 53 3.24 -12.82 0.74
CA ASP A 53 2.61 -11.53 0.43
C ASP A 53 2.50 -11.29 -1.10
N VAL A 54 3.00 -12.21 -1.93
CA VAL A 54 2.90 -12.12 -3.39
C VAL A 54 1.59 -12.72 -3.88
N LEU A 55 0.53 -11.91 -3.91
CA LEU A 55 -0.80 -12.34 -4.35
C LEU A 55 -1.03 -12.25 -5.86
N HIS A 56 -0.21 -11.46 -6.56
CA HIS A 56 -0.41 -11.15 -7.97
C HIS A 56 0.80 -11.54 -8.80
N PRO A 57 0.58 -12.14 -9.99
CA PRO A 57 1.68 -12.35 -10.92
C PRO A 57 2.22 -11.01 -11.45
N PRO A 58 3.54 -10.87 -11.60
CA PRO A 58 4.15 -9.63 -12.08
C PRO A 58 3.75 -9.35 -13.53
N ALA A 59 3.60 -8.07 -13.87
CA ALA A 59 3.34 -7.63 -15.23
C ALA A 59 4.67 -7.48 -16.01
N ARG A 60 4.66 -7.95 -17.26
CA ARG A 60 5.74 -7.72 -18.24
C ARG A 60 5.57 -6.36 -18.90
N ALA A 61 6.62 -5.88 -19.57
CA ALA A 61 6.61 -4.60 -20.29
C ALA A 61 5.53 -4.51 -21.38
N ASN A 62 5.08 -5.63 -21.95
CA ASN A 62 3.98 -5.71 -22.91
C ASN A 62 2.59 -5.81 -22.25
N GLY A 63 2.51 -5.71 -20.92
CA GLY A 63 1.26 -5.79 -20.14
C GLY A 63 0.80 -7.20 -19.81
N GLU A 64 1.45 -8.25 -20.31
CA GLU A 64 1.10 -9.62 -19.95
C GLU A 64 1.52 -9.96 -18.52
N ARG A 65 0.67 -10.64 -17.76
CA ARG A 65 1.06 -11.20 -16.46
C ARG A 65 1.93 -12.44 -16.68
N ALA A 66 3.10 -12.52 -16.04
CA ALA A 66 3.85 -13.77 -15.95
C ALA A 66 2.96 -14.83 -15.25
N GLN A 67 3.10 -16.12 -15.55
CA GLN A 67 2.24 -17.17 -14.98
C GLN A 67 2.11 -17.10 -13.44
N PRO A 68 1.00 -17.58 -12.84
CA PRO A 68 0.75 -17.41 -11.42
C PRO A 68 1.85 -18.05 -10.56
N VAL A 69 2.14 -17.39 -9.44
CA VAL A 69 2.95 -17.94 -8.34
C VAL A 69 2.29 -19.27 -7.94
N ARG A 70 3.02 -20.38 -8.13
CA ARG A 70 2.55 -21.69 -7.66
C ARG A 70 2.58 -21.68 -6.14
N THR A 71 1.42 -21.89 -5.53
CA THR A 71 1.29 -22.25 -4.11
C THR A 71 1.79 -23.67 -3.85
#